data_AF-A0A7V3VV60-F1
#
_entry.id   AF-A0A7V3VV60-F1
#
_cell.length_a   1.000
_cell.length_b   1.000
_cell.length_c   1.000
_cell.angle_alpha   90.00
_cell.angle_beta   90.00
_cell.angle_gamma   90.00
#
_symmetry.space_group_name_H-M   'P 1'
#
loop_
_entity.id
_entity.type
_entity.pdbx_description
1 polymer ?
#
loop_
_entity_poly.entity_id
_entity_poly.type
_entity_poly.pdbx_seq_one_letter_code
_entity_poly.pdbx_strand_id
1 'polypeptide(L)'
;MQIKTIFKENPILSLPRVSSLILPEEYELLPNTSEVFELEFAFYEYNFLTKNEIVNRGAFFKSIGGIPTFHYVICSSNNPLTWEGRSTITRAYFKEGNFSTGYATHGLFPYRGKFHPQLIKGLLNILGVKKGETVLDPMCGSGTLNVEAAIMGIDSIGVEKSPFCALMSRIKYNVLKINKEDLSVVIKNMNRNYETLLANKKLGSDWFFDRDFNPEEEITLLAFLDSMGYARRSSKSINILFPSVLKRYIGQIGSFIEVRDKLRLNIGSASFEIGDAKSLPLEDNSIDAIITSPPYSFAIDYAENDKPQLEYLGYDVSKLKSEMIGLKGKTKKEKLANYFDDMDEVLKEMRRVLKPGKYAVIIIGSNDIQTGGIRLETKCEDIAAKIGFVLEQKIVKPIKGIQNTMREEYILFFRKVD
;
A
#
# COMPACT_ATOMS: atom_id res chain seq x y z
N MET A 1 -4.34 15.46 -35.48
CA MET A 1 -3.78 16.28 -34.39
C MET A 1 -3.23 17.59 -34.98
N GLN A 2 -4.06 18.61 -35.13
CA GLN A 2 -3.68 19.97 -35.54
C GLN A 2 -3.49 20.84 -34.29
N ILE A 3 -2.33 20.75 -33.62
CA ILE A 3 -2.03 21.59 -32.45
C ILE A 3 -1.47 22.96 -32.87
N LYS A 4 -1.02 23.12 -34.12
CA LYS A 4 -0.33 24.34 -34.58
C LYS A 4 -1.23 25.55 -34.86
N THR A 5 -2.56 25.40 -34.86
CA THR A 5 -3.47 26.48 -35.31
C THR A 5 -4.03 27.36 -34.19
N ILE A 6 -3.75 27.05 -32.91
CA ILE A 6 -4.40 27.71 -31.75
C ILE A 6 -3.71 29.02 -31.30
N PHE A 7 -2.47 29.28 -31.74
CA PHE A 7 -1.69 30.42 -31.25
C PHE A 7 -1.83 31.67 -32.14
N LYS A 8 -3.03 32.24 -32.22
CA LYS A 8 -3.23 33.61 -32.69
C LYS A 8 -4.12 34.34 -31.69
N GLU A 9 -3.51 35.33 -31.03
CA GLU A 9 -4.06 36.28 -30.05
C GLU A 9 -3.88 35.91 -28.56
N ASN A 10 -3.12 36.79 -27.89
CA ASN A 10 -2.67 36.83 -26.49
C ASN A 10 -1.98 35.56 -25.93
N PRO A 11 -0.69 35.32 -26.25
CA PRO A 11 -0.08 33.99 -26.31
C PRO A 11 0.17 33.29 -24.96
N ILE A 12 0.02 33.97 -23.82
CA ILE A 12 0.25 33.35 -22.49
C ILE A 12 -1.07 33.14 -21.74
N LEU A 13 -2.00 34.10 -21.79
CA LEU A 13 -3.27 34.01 -21.07
C LEU A 13 -4.24 32.99 -21.68
N SER A 14 -4.08 32.64 -22.96
CA SER A 14 -4.90 31.66 -23.68
C SER A 14 -4.30 30.25 -23.75
N LEU A 15 -3.17 30.00 -23.08
CA LEU A 15 -2.54 28.68 -23.07
C LEU A 15 -3.43 27.67 -22.31
N PRO A 16 -3.91 26.59 -22.98
CA PRO A 16 -4.68 25.56 -22.31
C PRO A 16 -3.79 24.79 -21.33
N ARG A 17 -4.39 24.29 -20.24
CA ARG A 17 -3.71 23.33 -19.37
C ARG A 17 -3.62 22.00 -20.11
N VAL A 18 -2.54 21.25 -19.95
CA VAL A 18 -2.41 19.91 -20.56
C VAL A 18 -3.60 19.02 -20.19
N SER A 19 -4.08 19.10 -18.95
CA SER A 19 -5.26 18.36 -18.49
C SER A 19 -6.52 18.65 -19.32
N SER A 20 -6.73 19.89 -19.79
CA SER A 20 -7.90 20.24 -20.62
C SER A 20 -7.79 19.73 -22.06
N LEU A 21 -6.62 19.22 -22.47
CA LEU A 21 -6.44 18.56 -23.77
C LEU A 21 -6.75 17.07 -23.72
N ILE A 22 -6.70 16.45 -22.54
CA ILE A 22 -6.87 15.01 -22.34
C ILE A 22 -8.18 14.66 -21.62
N LEU A 23 -8.80 15.61 -20.92
CA LEU A 23 -10.01 15.41 -20.13
C LEU A 23 -11.01 16.55 -20.40
N PRO A 24 -12.32 16.26 -20.46
CA PRO A 24 -13.36 17.29 -20.53
C PRO A 24 -13.39 18.17 -19.27
N GLU A 25 -13.88 19.41 -19.37
CA GLU A 25 -13.87 20.40 -18.27
C GLU A 25 -14.60 19.94 -17.00
N GLU A 26 -15.62 19.10 -17.14
CA GLU A 26 -16.39 18.54 -16.01
C GLU A 26 -15.61 17.52 -15.17
N TYR A 27 -14.43 17.07 -15.61
CA TYR A 27 -13.56 16.15 -14.88
C TYR A 27 -12.49 16.92 -14.11
N GLU A 28 -12.78 17.24 -12.85
CA GLU A 28 -11.85 17.97 -12.00
C GLU A 28 -10.85 16.99 -11.37
N LEU A 29 -9.56 17.13 -11.68
CA LEU A 29 -8.49 16.34 -11.07
C LEU A 29 -8.28 16.71 -9.59
N LEU A 30 -7.73 15.77 -8.82
CA LEU A 30 -7.30 16.04 -7.44
C LEU A 30 -6.18 17.09 -7.42
N PRO A 31 -6.11 17.91 -6.36
CA PRO A 31 -4.98 18.81 -6.16
C PRO A 31 -3.65 18.06 -6.23
N ASN A 32 -2.66 18.65 -6.88
CA ASN A 32 -1.30 18.12 -7.08
C ASN A 32 -1.18 16.90 -8.02
N THR A 33 -2.27 16.47 -8.68
CA THR A 33 -2.18 15.50 -9.79
C THR A 33 -1.43 16.16 -10.95
N SER A 34 -0.16 15.80 -11.11
CA SER A 34 0.76 16.57 -11.96
C SER A 34 1.85 15.73 -12.60
N GLU A 35 2.09 14.51 -12.12
CA GLU A 35 3.06 13.62 -12.72
C GLU A 35 2.49 12.95 -13.96
N VAL A 36 3.34 12.67 -14.95
CA VAL A 36 2.89 12.09 -16.24
C VAL A 36 2.11 10.79 -16.01
N PHE A 37 2.61 9.89 -15.16
CA PHE A 37 1.91 8.64 -14.85
C PHE A 37 0.56 8.87 -14.17
N GLU A 38 0.40 9.91 -13.35
CA GLU A 38 -0.88 10.22 -12.70
C GLU A 38 -1.90 10.72 -13.73
N LEU A 39 -1.46 11.54 -14.69
CA LEU A 39 -2.29 12.01 -15.80
C LEU A 39 -2.67 10.85 -16.74
N GLU A 40 -1.75 9.92 -17.00
CA GLU A 40 -2.04 8.69 -17.75
C GLU A 40 -3.09 7.84 -17.03
N PHE A 41 -2.95 7.63 -15.72
CA PHE A 41 -3.92 6.87 -14.94
C PHE A 41 -5.30 7.55 -14.90
N ALA A 42 -5.34 8.87 -14.71
CA ALA A 42 -6.59 9.63 -14.79
C ALA A 42 -7.24 9.50 -16.16
N PHE A 43 -6.45 9.55 -17.23
CA PHE A 43 -6.91 9.32 -18.59
C PHE A 43 -7.44 7.89 -18.78
N TYR A 44 -6.77 6.87 -18.25
CA TYR A 44 -7.25 5.49 -18.31
C TYR A 44 -8.57 5.30 -17.54
N GLU A 45 -8.69 5.85 -16.32
CA GLU A 45 -9.95 5.84 -15.58
C GLU A 45 -11.08 6.51 -16.38
N TYR A 46 -10.81 7.66 -17.01
CA TYR A 46 -11.77 8.34 -17.88
C TYR A 46 -12.23 7.48 -19.06
N ASN A 47 -11.33 6.71 -19.68
CA ASN A 47 -11.68 5.86 -20.82
C ASN A 47 -12.36 4.55 -20.42
N PHE A 48 -12.04 3.99 -19.26
CA PHE A 48 -12.50 2.65 -18.86
C PHE A 48 -13.72 2.65 -17.94
N LEU A 49 -13.98 3.76 -17.23
CA LEU A 49 -15.03 3.85 -16.23
C LEU A 49 -16.13 4.82 -16.66
N THR A 50 -17.36 4.50 -16.30
CA THR A 50 -18.47 5.46 -16.38
C THR A 50 -18.27 6.59 -15.36
N LYS A 51 -18.95 7.73 -15.56
CA LYS A 51 -18.94 8.86 -14.61
C LYS A 51 -19.27 8.42 -13.17
N ASN A 52 -20.30 7.57 -13.02
CA ASN A 52 -20.71 7.06 -11.71
C ASN A 52 -19.66 6.14 -11.09
N GLU A 53 -18.99 5.30 -11.90
CA GLU A 53 -17.85 4.52 -11.42
C GLU A 53 -16.70 5.43 -10.99
N ILE A 54 -16.37 6.48 -11.72
CA ILE A 54 -15.30 7.42 -11.31
C ILE A 54 -15.67 8.12 -9.99
N VAL A 55 -16.93 8.55 -9.83
CA VAL A 55 -17.41 9.12 -8.57
C VAL A 55 -17.23 8.15 -7.40
N ASN A 56 -17.56 6.87 -7.58
CA ASN A 56 -17.55 5.88 -6.50
C ASN A 56 -16.18 5.27 -6.22
N ARG A 57 -15.34 5.09 -7.25
CA ARG A 57 -14.09 4.31 -7.17
C ARG A 57 -12.89 4.93 -7.89
N GLY A 58 -13.03 6.06 -8.57
CA GLY A 58 -11.91 6.75 -9.21
C GLY A 58 -10.85 7.21 -8.19
N ALA A 59 -9.59 7.22 -8.61
CA ALA A 59 -8.45 7.53 -7.76
C ALA A 59 -7.86 8.93 -8.00
N PHE A 60 -8.09 9.54 -9.17
CA PHE A 60 -7.39 10.77 -9.58
C PHE A 60 -8.28 12.01 -9.69
N PHE A 61 -9.59 11.87 -9.49
CA PHE A 61 -10.56 12.95 -9.66
C PHE A 61 -11.05 13.48 -8.32
N LYS A 62 -11.12 14.80 -8.20
CA LYS A 62 -11.78 15.51 -7.11
C LYS A 62 -13.30 15.47 -7.28
N SER A 63 -13.78 15.79 -8.47
CA SER A 63 -15.22 15.82 -8.77
C SER A 63 -15.51 15.55 -10.25
N ILE A 64 -16.69 15.01 -10.54
CA ILE A 64 -17.23 14.85 -11.90
C ILE A 64 -18.54 15.62 -12.00
N GLY A 65 -18.62 16.63 -12.87
CA GLY A 65 -19.81 17.49 -12.99
C GLY A 65 -20.18 18.20 -11.68
N GLY A 66 -19.18 18.53 -10.86
CA GLY A 66 -19.36 19.12 -9.53
C GLY A 66 -19.72 18.14 -8.42
N ILE A 67 -19.91 16.85 -8.72
CA ILE A 67 -20.16 15.81 -7.71
C ILE A 67 -18.82 15.30 -7.15
N PRO A 68 -18.53 15.48 -5.86
CA PRO A 68 -17.28 15.02 -5.27
C PRO A 68 -17.12 13.51 -5.33
N THR A 69 -15.92 13.02 -5.66
CA THR A 69 -15.62 11.58 -5.65
C THR A 69 -15.47 11.06 -4.23
N PHE A 70 -15.70 9.76 -4.03
CA PHE A 70 -15.53 9.11 -2.73
C PHE A 70 -14.09 9.21 -2.24
N HIS A 71 -13.12 9.06 -3.16
CA HIS A 71 -11.70 9.22 -2.84
C HIS A 71 -11.38 10.61 -2.28
N TYR A 72 -11.89 11.66 -2.93
CA TYR A 72 -11.72 13.02 -2.43
C TYR A 72 -12.34 13.22 -1.05
N VAL A 73 -13.56 12.71 -0.82
CA VAL A 73 -14.25 12.82 0.47
C VAL A 73 -13.47 12.08 1.57
N ILE A 74 -13.02 10.84 1.32
CA ILE A 74 -12.21 10.05 2.26
C ILE A 74 -10.92 10.79 2.64
N CYS A 75 -10.20 11.32 1.65
CA CYS A 75 -8.94 12.02 1.90
C CYS A 75 -9.13 13.39 2.56
N SER A 76 -10.26 14.06 2.33
CA SER A 76 -10.53 15.40 2.87
C SER A 76 -11.01 15.41 4.32
N SER A 77 -11.46 14.25 4.83
CA SER A 77 -11.97 14.11 6.20
C SER A 77 -10.90 13.79 7.25
N ASN A 78 -9.61 13.91 6.91
CA ASN A 78 -8.51 13.62 7.83
C ASN A 78 -8.55 14.53 9.08
N ASN A 79 -8.47 13.92 10.28
CA ASN A 79 -8.52 14.63 11.56
C ASN A 79 -7.34 15.60 11.73
N PRO A 80 -7.53 16.86 12.15
CA PRO A 80 -6.44 17.79 12.47
C PRO A 80 -5.41 17.25 13.47
N LEU A 81 -5.82 16.36 14.37
CA LEU A 81 -4.96 15.68 15.34
C LEU A 81 -3.86 14.82 14.69
N THR A 82 -4.01 14.45 13.42
CA THR A 82 -2.93 13.80 12.65
C THR A 82 -1.68 14.67 12.51
N TRP A 83 -1.79 15.99 12.73
CA TRP A 83 -0.72 16.98 12.61
C TRP A 83 -0.19 17.51 13.94
N GLU A 84 -0.88 17.22 15.05
CA GLU A 84 -0.52 17.74 16.38
C GLU A 84 0.89 17.24 16.79
N GLY A 85 1.77 18.16 17.19
CA GLY A 85 3.15 17.86 17.58
C GLY A 85 4.12 17.49 16.44
N ARG A 86 3.69 17.56 15.16
CA ARG A 86 4.57 17.31 14.00
C ARG A 86 5.30 18.56 13.53
N SER A 87 6.52 18.37 13.02
CA SER A 87 7.32 19.46 12.44
C SER A 87 6.61 20.10 11.24
N THR A 88 6.96 21.35 10.91
CA THR A 88 6.41 22.04 9.73
C THR A 88 6.69 21.29 8.43
N ILE A 89 7.89 20.73 8.27
CA ILE A 89 8.28 19.92 7.11
C ILE A 89 7.40 18.67 7.00
N THR A 90 7.20 17.97 8.12
CA THR A 90 6.32 16.80 8.16
C THR A 90 4.88 17.17 7.79
N ARG A 91 4.36 18.29 8.33
CA ARG A 91 3.01 18.78 7.98
C ARG A 91 2.88 19.10 6.50
N ALA A 92 3.88 19.73 5.88
CA ALA A 92 3.90 20.01 4.45
C ALA A 92 3.89 18.72 3.62
N TYR A 93 4.78 17.76 3.92
CA TYR A 93 4.85 16.47 3.23
C TYR A 93 3.49 15.75 3.19
N PHE A 94 2.80 15.68 4.33
CA PHE A 94 1.51 15.00 4.36
C PHE A 94 0.36 15.84 3.77
N LYS A 95 0.45 17.17 3.78
CA LYS A 95 -0.50 18.02 3.05
C LYS A 95 -0.36 17.81 1.55
N GLU A 96 0.87 17.71 1.04
CA GLU A 96 1.17 17.37 -0.35
C GLU A 96 0.68 15.97 -0.69
N GLY A 97 0.86 15.01 0.22
CA GLY A 97 0.45 13.61 0.07
C GLY A 97 -0.99 13.30 0.47
N ASN A 98 -1.83 14.29 0.79
CA ASN A 98 -3.13 14.05 1.43
C ASN A 98 -4.06 13.12 0.62
N PHE A 99 -3.93 13.18 -0.71
CA PHE A 99 -4.73 12.38 -1.64
C PHE A 99 -4.03 11.11 -2.13
N SER A 100 -2.73 10.97 -1.85
CA SER A 100 -1.92 9.84 -2.33
C SER A 100 -1.56 8.85 -1.24
N THR A 101 -1.51 9.27 0.03
CA THR A 101 -1.09 8.43 1.16
C THR A 101 -1.74 8.83 2.48
N GLY A 102 -1.78 7.88 3.42
CA GLY A 102 -2.09 8.16 4.83
C GLY A 102 -3.55 8.42 5.18
N TYR A 103 -4.49 8.35 4.22
CA TYR A 103 -5.93 8.37 4.47
C TYR A 103 -6.45 7.00 4.97
N ALA A 104 -7.73 6.94 5.39
CA ALA A 104 -8.37 5.72 5.93
C ALA A 104 -7.51 5.05 7.01
N THR A 105 -7.25 3.74 6.94
CA THR A 105 -6.37 3.04 7.89
C THR A 105 -4.90 2.99 7.45
N HIS A 106 -4.53 3.58 6.29
CA HIS A 106 -3.15 3.60 5.80
C HIS A 106 -2.19 4.46 6.64
N GLY A 107 -2.72 5.40 7.43
CA GLY A 107 -1.93 6.23 8.35
C GLY A 107 -1.70 5.59 9.73
N LEU A 108 -2.33 4.45 10.02
CA LEU A 108 -1.89 3.57 11.09
C LEU A 108 -0.52 3.01 10.70
N PHE A 109 0.44 2.98 11.61
CA PHE A 109 1.81 2.50 11.43
C PHE A 109 2.52 2.99 10.15
N PRO A 110 3.45 3.96 10.22
CA PRO A 110 4.15 4.50 9.05
C PRO A 110 5.26 3.55 8.54
N TYR A 111 4.85 2.43 7.94
CA TYR A 111 5.76 1.43 7.37
C TYR A 111 6.58 1.98 6.19
N ARG A 112 7.84 1.55 6.07
CA ARG A 112 8.75 1.96 5.00
C ARG A 112 8.65 0.98 3.83
N GLY A 113 8.79 1.48 2.60
CA GLY A 113 8.75 0.63 1.41
C GLY A 113 7.35 0.09 1.10
N LYS A 114 6.31 0.91 1.27
CA LYS A 114 4.92 0.58 0.93
C LYS A 114 4.48 1.30 -0.34
N PHE A 115 3.45 0.79 -1.01
CA PHE A 115 2.77 1.48 -2.10
C PHE A 115 2.22 2.84 -1.67
N HIS A 116 2.00 3.72 -2.64
CA HIS A 116 1.04 4.80 -2.49
C HIS A 116 -0.37 4.22 -2.68
N PRO A 117 -1.26 4.29 -1.66
CA PRO A 117 -2.64 3.79 -1.77
C PRO A 117 -3.39 4.24 -3.03
N GLN A 118 -3.28 5.52 -3.40
CA GLN A 118 -3.93 6.04 -4.61
C GLN A 118 -3.48 5.34 -5.90
N LEU A 119 -2.19 4.97 -6.00
CA LEU A 119 -1.69 4.22 -7.14
C LEU A 119 -2.39 2.87 -7.25
N ILE A 120 -2.54 2.17 -6.12
CA ILE A 120 -3.16 0.85 -6.07
C ILE A 120 -4.64 0.92 -6.42
N LYS A 121 -5.34 1.94 -5.94
CA LYS A 121 -6.72 2.23 -6.35
C LYS A 121 -6.86 2.39 -7.86
N GLY A 122 -5.95 3.17 -8.48
CA GLY A 122 -5.88 3.34 -9.92
C GLY A 122 -5.58 2.04 -10.67
N LEU A 123 -4.66 1.21 -10.17
CA LEU A 123 -4.37 -0.10 -10.75
C LEU A 123 -5.58 -1.03 -10.71
N LEU A 124 -6.31 -1.11 -9.59
CA LEU A 124 -7.54 -1.89 -9.49
C LEU A 124 -8.59 -1.46 -10.52
N ASN A 125 -8.65 -0.17 -10.86
CA ASN A 125 -9.52 0.36 -11.92
C ASN A 125 -9.04 -0.01 -13.32
N ILE A 126 -7.74 0.16 -13.61
CA ILE A 126 -7.14 -0.16 -14.92
C ILE A 126 -7.24 -1.65 -15.23
N LEU A 127 -7.04 -2.51 -14.23
CA LEU A 127 -7.19 -3.96 -14.36
C LEU A 127 -8.66 -4.41 -14.48
N GLY A 128 -9.61 -3.48 -14.36
CA GLY A 128 -11.03 -3.76 -14.49
C GLY A 128 -11.61 -4.60 -13.36
N VAL A 129 -10.94 -4.70 -12.20
CA VAL A 129 -11.34 -5.57 -11.09
C VAL A 129 -12.70 -5.16 -10.56
N LYS A 130 -13.63 -6.11 -10.47
CA LYS A 130 -15.02 -5.91 -10.06
C LYS A 130 -15.28 -6.47 -8.66
N LYS A 131 -16.38 -6.03 -8.06
CA LYS A 131 -16.86 -6.57 -6.79
C LYS A 131 -17.16 -8.07 -6.95
N GLY A 132 -16.73 -8.88 -5.98
CA GLY A 132 -16.85 -10.34 -6.01
C GLY A 132 -15.70 -11.05 -6.74
N GLU A 133 -14.76 -10.31 -7.35
CA GLU A 133 -13.46 -10.84 -7.77
C GLU A 133 -12.46 -10.76 -6.62
N THR A 134 -11.44 -11.62 -6.68
CA THR A 134 -10.41 -11.73 -5.64
C THR A 134 -9.05 -11.28 -6.17
N VAL A 135 -8.41 -10.34 -5.46
CA VAL A 135 -7.03 -9.90 -5.74
C VAL A 135 -6.02 -10.47 -4.76
N LEU A 136 -4.79 -10.65 -5.20
CA LEU A 136 -3.71 -11.17 -4.36
C LEU A 136 -2.53 -10.18 -4.29
N ASP A 137 -1.98 -10.05 -3.10
CA ASP A 137 -0.61 -9.59 -2.89
C ASP A 137 0.18 -10.70 -2.19
N PRO A 138 1.09 -11.42 -2.88
CA PRO A 138 1.84 -12.53 -2.30
C PRO A 138 2.97 -12.06 -1.37
N MET A 139 3.22 -10.75 -1.29
CA MET A 139 4.25 -10.12 -0.46
C MET A 139 3.69 -8.83 0.15
N CYS A 140 2.57 -8.96 0.88
CA CYS A 140 1.66 -7.85 1.14
C CYS A 140 2.21 -6.75 2.05
N GLY A 141 3.28 -7.00 2.79
CA GLY A 141 3.94 -6.03 3.65
C GLY A 141 2.95 -5.39 4.62
N SER A 142 2.63 -4.10 4.41
CA SER A 142 1.67 -3.36 5.24
C SER A 142 0.21 -3.39 4.76
N GLY A 143 -0.12 -4.23 3.78
CA GLY A 143 -1.48 -4.55 3.37
C GLY A 143 -2.15 -3.47 2.53
N THR A 144 -1.37 -2.68 1.79
CA THR A 144 -1.93 -1.52 1.06
C THR A 144 -2.89 -1.94 -0.06
N LEU A 145 -2.61 -3.04 -0.78
CA LEU A 145 -3.58 -3.61 -1.73
C LEU A 145 -4.86 -4.03 -1.02
N ASN A 146 -4.74 -4.77 0.07
CA ASN A 146 -5.89 -5.35 0.77
C ASN A 146 -6.81 -4.26 1.34
N VAL A 147 -6.24 -3.20 1.91
CA VAL A 147 -7.02 -2.06 2.41
C VAL A 147 -7.73 -1.31 1.27
N GLU A 148 -7.07 -1.06 0.14
CA GLU A 148 -7.70 -0.40 -1.01
C GLU A 148 -8.80 -1.25 -1.65
N ALA A 149 -8.52 -2.55 -1.84
CA ALA A 149 -9.51 -3.51 -2.32
C ALA A 149 -10.74 -3.54 -1.40
N ALA A 150 -10.52 -3.63 -0.09
CA ALA A 150 -11.58 -3.62 0.91
C ALA A 150 -12.43 -2.33 0.85
N ILE A 151 -11.82 -1.14 0.75
CA ILE A 151 -12.54 0.14 0.60
C ILE A 151 -13.39 0.17 -0.69
N MET A 152 -12.95 -0.52 -1.74
CA MET A 152 -13.66 -0.65 -3.02
C MET A 152 -14.69 -1.80 -3.04
N GLY A 153 -14.83 -2.55 -1.95
CA GLY A 153 -15.70 -3.72 -1.88
C GLY A 153 -15.22 -4.93 -2.68
N ILE A 154 -13.90 -5.02 -2.92
CA ILE A 154 -13.22 -6.10 -3.63
C ILE A 154 -12.60 -7.05 -2.60
N ASP A 155 -12.67 -8.35 -2.86
CA ASP A 155 -12.09 -9.35 -1.96
C ASP A 155 -10.59 -9.48 -2.20
N SER A 156 -9.82 -9.75 -1.16
CA SER A 156 -8.36 -9.83 -1.29
C SER A 156 -7.69 -10.87 -0.39
N ILE A 157 -6.54 -11.36 -0.83
CA ILE A 157 -5.67 -12.26 -0.06
C ILE A 157 -4.32 -11.57 0.06
N GLY A 158 -3.76 -11.53 1.27
CA GLY A 158 -2.41 -11.04 1.53
C GLY A 158 -1.54 -12.14 2.13
N VAL A 159 -0.49 -12.55 1.43
CA VAL A 159 0.52 -13.47 1.97
C VAL A 159 1.75 -12.66 2.35
N GLU A 160 2.33 -12.94 3.52
CA GLU A 160 3.51 -12.23 3.99
C GLU A 160 4.40 -13.15 4.84
N LYS A 161 5.70 -13.10 4.59
CA LYS A 161 6.67 -13.90 5.33
C LYS A 161 6.92 -13.37 6.73
N SER A 162 6.88 -12.04 6.91
CA SER A 162 7.05 -11.36 8.18
C SER A 162 5.77 -11.40 9.04
N PRO A 163 5.78 -12.10 10.19
CA PRO A 163 4.60 -12.20 11.06
C PRO A 163 4.11 -10.85 11.58
N PHE A 164 5.04 -9.91 11.80
CA PHE A 164 4.70 -8.55 12.21
C PHE A 164 3.96 -7.79 11.09
N CYS A 165 4.38 -7.95 9.84
CA CYS A 165 3.73 -7.32 8.69
C CYS A 165 2.34 -7.92 8.43
N ALA A 166 2.21 -9.25 8.50
CA ALA A 166 0.91 -9.93 8.44
C ALA A 166 -0.06 -9.42 9.53
N LEU A 167 0.42 -9.29 10.77
CA LEU A 167 -0.34 -8.73 11.90
C LEU A 167 -0.79 -7.30 11.60
N MET A 168 0.14 -6.42 11.22
CA MET A 168 -0.15 -5.02 10.92
C MET A 168 -1.22 -4.90 9.82
N SER A 169 -1.11 -5.70 8.76
CA SER A 169 -2.03 -5.71 7.63
C SER A 169 -3.42 -6.15 8.03
N ARG A 170 -3.53 -7.24 8.81
CA ARG A 170 -4.79 -7.72 9.40
C ARG A 170 -5.46 -6.65 10.26
N ILE A 171 -4.72 -5.98 11.13
CA ILE A 171 -5.27 -4.94 12.00
C ILE A 171 -5.78 -3.76 11.17
N LYS A 172 -4.98 -3.27 10.21
CA LYS A 172 -5.36 -2.17 9.32
C LYS A 172 -6.63 -2.46 8.54
N TYR A 173 -6.80 -3.70 8.09
CA TYR A 173 -8.01 -4.16 7.44
C TYR A 173 -9.20 -4.23 8.40
N ASN A 174 -9.08 -4.94 9.52
CA ASN A 174 -10.20 -5.17 10.43
C ASN A 174 -10.75 -3.87 11.04
N VAL A 175 -9.87 -2.90 11.28
CA VAL A 175 -10.25 -1.56 11.74
C VAL A 175 -11.17 -0.80 10.76
N LEU A 176 -11.20 -1.16 9.46
CA LEU A 176 -12.17 -0.59 8.52
C LEU A 176 -13.62 -0.93 8.88
N LYS A 177 -13.85 -2.00 9.63
CA LYS A 177 -15.17 -2.60 9.90
C LYS A 177 -15.75 -2.27 11.28
N ILE A 178 -14.98 -1.62 12.16
CA ILE A 178 -15.40 -1.36 13.55
C ILE A 178 -16.39 -0.22 13.66
N ASN A 179 -17.06 -0.10 14.80
CA ASN A 179 -17.98 1.00 15.08
C ASN A 179 -17.39 2.00 16.09
N LYS A 180 -18.11 3.10 16.31
CA LYS A 180 -17.66 4.20 17.18
C LYS A 180 -17.58 3.78 18.65
N GLU A 181 -18.40 2.80 19.05
CA GLU A 181 -18.44 2.22 20.38
C GLU A 181 -17.13 1.49 20.70
N ASP A 182 -16.62 0.69 19.76
CA ASP A 182 -15.33 -0.02 19.89
C ASP A 182 -14.19 0.96 20.19
N LEU A 183 -14.19 2.09 19.47
CA LEU A 183 -13.19 3.14 19.61
C LEU A 183 -13.23 3.81 20.99
N SER A 184 -14.43 3.96 21.55
CA SER A 184 -14.63 4.55 22.88
C SER A 184 -14.07 3.65 23.98
N VAL A 185 -14.19 2.32 23.81
CA VAL A 185 -13.60 1.33 24.73
C VAL A 185 -12.07 1.41 24.71
N VAL A 186 -11.46 1.50 23.53
CA VAL A 186 -9.99 1.61 23.38
C VAL A 186 -9.43 2.81 24.16
N ILE A 187 -10.09 3.99 24.05
CA ILE A 187 -9.67 5.19 24.76
C ILE A 187 -9.84 5.03 26.27
N LYS A 188 -11.00 4.52 26.70
CA LYS A 188 -11.34 4.35 28.12
C LYS A 188 -10.32 3.45 28.84
N ASN A 189 -9.87 2.40 28.18
CA ASN A 189 -8.97 1.40 28.76
C ASN A 189 -7.48 1.63 28.40
N MET A 190 -7.14 2.73 27.72
CA MET A 190 -5.80 3.04 27.23
C MET A 190 -4.69 2.78 28.27
N ASN A 191 -4.81 3.34 29.48
CA ASN A 191 -3.78 3.22 30.51
C ASN A 191 -3.63 1.76 30.99
N ARG A 192 -4.76 1.08 31.23
CA ARG A 192 -4.75 -0.33 31.66
C ARG A 192 -4.08 -1.23 30.62
N ASN A 193 -4.43 -1.04 29.35
CA ASN A 193 -3.90 -1.86 28.26
C ASN A 193 -2.43 -1.57 28.03
N TYR A 194 -2.02 -0.30 28.14
CA TYR A 194 -0.63 0.10 28.09
C TYR A 194 0.22 -0.58 29.17
N GLU A 195 -0.19 -0.49 30.44
CA GLU A 195 0.53 -1.12 31.56
C GLU A 195 0.61 -2.64 31.39
N THR A 196 -0.47 -3.26 30.87
CA THR A 196 -0.49 -4.69 30.57
C THR A 196 0.54 -5.06 29.49
N LEU A 197 0.60 -4.30 28.39
CA LEU A 197 1.58 -4.55 27.32
C LEU A 197 3.02 -4.27 27.78
N LEU A 198 3.22 -3.25 28.62
CA LEU A 198 4.53 -2.89 29.15
C LEU A 198 5.07 -3.93 30.16
N ALA A 199 4.20 -4.49 31.00
CA ALA A 199 4.56 -5.54 31.94
C ALA A 199 4.94 -6.86 31.25
N ASN A 200 4.33 -7.13 30.09
CA ASN A 200 4.66 -8.29 29.27
C ASN A 200 5.94 -8.05 28.46
N LYS A 201 7.01 -8.78 28.74
CA LYS A 201 8.27 -8.64 27.99
C LYS A 201 8.21 -9.27 26.59
N LYS A 202 7.31 -10.22 26.37
CA LYS A 202 7.13 -10.97 25.12
C LYS A 202 5.70 -11.51 25.06
N LEU A 203 5.01 -11.27 23.95
CA LEU A 203 3.80 -11.97 23.52
C LEU A 203 4.22 -13.27 22.81
N GLY A 204 3.49 -14.36 23.04
CA GLY A 204 3.75 -15.63 22.36
C GLY A 204 3.40 -15.58 20.87
N SER A 205 4.08 -16.39 20.04
CA SER A 205 3.85 -16.48 18.59
C SER A 205 2.43 -16.90 18.22
N ASP A 206 1.82 -17.73 19.06
CA ASP A 206 0.54 -18.40 18.79
C ASP A 206 -0.66 -17.53 19.18
N TRP A 207 -0.40 -16.32 19.70
CA TRP A 207 -1.44 -15.51 20.33
C TRP A 207 -2.38 -14.84 19.31
N PHE A 208 -2.06 -14.72 18.02
CA PHE A 208 -2.80 -13.79 17.14
C PHE A 208 -3.69 -14.39 16.06
N PHE A 209 -3.20 -15.35 15.27
CA PHE A 209 -3.83 -15.62 13.98
C PHE A 209 -5.09 -16.50 14.07
N ASP A 210 -5.25 -17.28 15.14
CA ASP A 210 -6.40 -18.17 15.33
C ASP A 210 -7.56 -17.56 16.14
N ARG A 211 -7.48 -16.27 16.49
CA ARG A 211 -8.50 -15.60 17.31
C ARG A 211 -9.26 -14.55 16.51
N ASP A 212 -10.55 -14.39 16.85
CA ASP A 212 -11.40 -13.32 16.35
C ASP A 212 -10.81 -11.94 16.65
N PHE A 213 -11.12 -10.99 15.78
CA PHE A 213 -10.62 -9.63 15.90
C PHE A 213 -11.16 -8.94 17.16
N ASN A 214 -10.26 -8.48 18.03
CA ASN A 214 -10.62 -7.66 19.19
C ASN A 214 -10.12 -6.20 19.00
N PRO A 215 -11.01 -5.23 18.71
CA PRO A 215 -10.60 -3.85 18.47
C PRO A 215 -9.77 -3.23 19.59
N GLU A 216 -10.11 -3.51 20.85
CA GLU A 216 -9.41 -2.96 22.01
C GLU A 216 -7.96 -3.45 22.08
N GLU A 217 -7.77 -4.76 22.03
CA GLU A 217 -6.45 -5.38 22.13
C GLU A 217 -5.57 -5.05 20.92
N GLU A 218 -6.13 -5.19 19.71
CA GLU A 218 -5.36 -5.12 18.48
C GLU A 218 -4.97 -3.68 18.10
N ILE A 219 -5.87 -2.70 18.26
CA ILE A 219 -5.52 -1.28 18.03
C ILE A 219 -4.48 -0.82 19.05
N THR A 220 -4.65 -1.19 20.32
CA THR A 220 -3.70 -0.84 21.38
C THR A 220 -2.34 -1.46 21.11
N LEU A 221 -2.28 -2.74 20.73
CA LEU A 221 -1.02 -3.40 20.39
C LEU A 221 -0.32 -2.73 19.22
N LEU A 222 -1.02 -2.45 18.11
CA LEU A 222 -0.38 -1.82 16.96
C LEU A 222 0.16 -0.42 17.31
N ALA A 223 -0.55 0.35 18.14
CA ALA A 223 -0.07 1.63 18.65
C ALA A 223 1.16 1.47 19.56
N PHE A 224 1.20 0.43 20.39
CA PHE A 224 2.35 0.09 21.24
C PHE A 224 3.58 -0.29 20.41
N LEU A 225 3.42 -1.15 19.40
CA LEU A 225 4.49 -1.56 18.48
C LEU A 225 5.03 -0.39 17.65
N ASP A 226 4.17 0.54 17.21
CA ASP A 226 4.59 1.79 16.54
C ASP A 226 5.41 2.66 17.50
N SER A 227 4.91 2.86 18.72
CA SER A 227 5.57 3.65 19.76
C SER A 227 6.94 3.10 20.14
N MET A 228 7.07 1.77 20.21
CA MET A 228 8.34 1.07 20.43
C MET A 228 9.34 1.34 19.30
N GLY A 229 8.90 1.19 18.04
CA GLY A 229 9.73 1.50 16.88
C GLY A 229 10.14 2.97 16.83
N TYR A 230 9.25 3.88 17.21
CA TYR A 230 9.53 5.31 17.24
C TYR A 230 10.49 5.69 18.39
N ALA A 231 10.34 5.10 19.57
CA ALA A 231 11.26 5.32 20.68
C ALA A 231 12.72 4.99 20.31
N ARG A 232 12.95 3.91 19.55
CA ARG A 232 14.30 3.54 19.06
C ARG A 232 14.94 4.58 18.13
N ARG A 233 14.12 5.40 17.45
CA ARG A 233 14.56 6.39 16.46
C ARG A 233 14.43 7.84 16.96
N SER A 234 14.11 8.04 18.23
CA SER A 234 13.90 9.37 18.81
C SER A 234 14.47 9.46 20.22
N SER A 235 14.55 10.66 20.77
CA SER A 235 14.93 10.88 22.17
C SER A 235 13.79 10.67 23.17
N LYS A 236 12.57 10.37 22.70
CA LYS A 236 11.38 10.23 23.56
C LYS A 236 11.18 8.77 23.97
N SER A 237 10.77 8.56 25.22
CA SER A 237 10.42 7.24 25.73
C SER A 237 9.05 6.77 25.22
N ILE A 238 8.83 5.45 25.27
CA ILE A 238 7.54 4.85 24.89
C ILE A 238 6.37 5.37 25.73
N ASN A 239 6.59 5.65 27.04
CA ASN A 239 5.58 6.26 27.92
C ASN A 239 5.05 7.61 27.40
N ILE A 240 5.91 8.38 26.72
CA ILE A 240 5.53 9.68 26.14
C ILE A 240 4.90 9.49 24.76
N LEU A 241 5.41 8.54 23.98
CA LEU A 241 5.00 8.32 22.60
C LEU A 241 3.65 7.62 22.50
N PHE A 242 3.40 6.60 23.33
CA PHE A 242 2.21 5.75 23.23
C PHE A 242 0.88 6.52 23.29
N PRO A 243 0.64 7.40 24.28
CA PRO A 243 -0.62 8.16 24.32
C PRO A 243 -0.82 9.03 23.08
N SER A 244 0.26 9.60 22.55
CA SER A 244 0.21 10.43 21.33
C SER A 244 -0.07 9.60 20.08
N VAL A 245 0.57 8.45 19.94
CA VAL A 245 0.34 7.53 18.82
C VAL A 245 -1.08 6.96 18.85
N LEU A 246 -1.55 6.50 20.00
CA LEU A 246 -2.91 5.97 20.13
C LEU A 246 -3.94 7.07 19.85
N LYS A 247 -3.80 8.27 20.41
CA LYS A 247 -4.71 9.40 20.11
C LYS A 247 -4.79 9.70 18.61
N ARG A 248 -3.66 9.63 17.89
CA ARG A 248 -3.63 9.78 16.42
C ARG A 248 -4.39 8.65 15.71
N TYR A 249 -4.19 7.40 16.13
CA TYR A 249 -4.91 6.26 15.57
C TYR A 249 -6.41 6.44 15.76
N ILE A 250 -6.85 6.73 16.98
CA ILE A 250 -8.24 7.00 17.32
C ILE A 250 -8.83 8.10 16.44
N GLY A 251 -8.15 9.24 16.32
CA GLY A 251 -8.61 10.35 15.50
C GLY A 251 -8.77 9.97 14.03
N GLN A 252 -7.81 9.20 13.49
CA GLN A 252 -7.83 8.73 12.10
C GLN A 252 -8.94 7.71 11.85
N ILE A 253 -9.11 6.74 12.74
CA ILE A 253 -10.14 5.70 12.66
C ILE A 253 -11.53 6.34 12.77
N GLY A 254 -11.73 7.24 13.74
CA GLY A 254 -12.99 7.95 13.91
C GLY A 254 -13.39 8.76 12.67
N SER A 255 -12.45 9.51 12.09
CA SER A 255 -12.67 10.22 10.82
C SER A 255 -13.07 9.28 9.67
N PHE A 256 -12.45 8.09 9.59
CA PHE A 256 -12.81 7.13 8.56
C PHE A 256 -14.21 6.51 8.79
N ILE A 257 -14.57 6.17 10.04
CA ILE A 257 -15.91 5.65 10.37
C ILE A 257 -17.00 6.63 9.90
N GLU A 258 -16.85 7.92 10.20
CA GLU A 258 -17.81 8.95 9.81
C GLU A 258 -17.99 9.02 8.28
N VAL A 259 -16.89 8.94 7.51
CA VAL A 259 -16.97 8.95 6.04
C VAL A 259 -17.52 7.64 5.48
N ARG A 260 -17.06 6.50 6.01
CA ARG A 260 -17.51 5.16 5.60
C ARG A 260 -19.02 5.06 5.72
N ASP A 261 -19.58 5.49 6.85
CA ASP A 261 -21.01 5.42 7.13
C ASP A 261 -21.80 6.43 6.27
N LYS A 262 -21.27 7.65 6.09
CA LYS A 262 -21.84 8.67 5.21
C LYS A 262 -21.93 8.21 3.76
N LEU A 263 -20.87 7.58 3.25
CA LEU A 263 -20.79 7.06 1.87
C LEU A 263 -21.42 5.67 1.73
N ARG A 264 -21.84 5.04 2.84
CA ARG A 264 -22.37 3.67 2.89
C ARG A 264 -21.44 2.66 2.20
N LEU A 265 -20.15 2.76 2.49
CA LEU A 265 -19.14 1.88 1.89
C LEU A 265 -19.40 0.43 2.32
N ASN A 266 -19.42 -0.47 1.35
CA ASN A 266 -19.44 -1.91 1.63
C ASN A 266 -18.00 -2.42 1.61
N ILE A 267 -17.48 -2.74 2.79
CA ILE A 267 -16.10 -3.18 2.96
C ILE A 267 -15.94 -4.62 2.47
N GLY A 268 -15.04 -4.83 1.50
CA GLY A 268 -14.71 -6.16 0.96
C GLY A 268 -14.05 -7.08 1.98
N SER A 269 -14.02 -8.38 1.67
CA SER A 269 -13.38 -9.37 2.52
C SER A 269 -11.86 -9.38 2.32
N ALA A 270 -11.10 -9.61 3.38
CA ALA A 270 -9.66 -9.84 3.25
C ALA A 270 -9.18 -10.92 4.21
N SER A 271 -8.30 -11.80 3.71
CA SER A 271 -7.56 -12.77 4.52
C SER A 271 -6.06 -12.46 4.49
N PHE A 272 -5.38 -12.81 5.58
CA PHE A 272 -3.95 -12.60 5.75
C PHE A 272 -3.29 -13.86 6.27
N GLU A 273 -2.22 -14.27 5.61
CA GLU A 273 -1.51 -15.51 5.93
C GLU A 273 -0.01 -15.25 6.13
N ILE A 274 0.55 -15.89 7.15
CA ILE A 274 2.00 -15.99 7.28
C ILE A 274 2.46 -17.11 6.35
N GLY A 275 3.05 -16.75 5.22
CA GLY A 275 3.39 -17.70 4.16
C GLY A 275 4.62 -17.29 3.36
N ASP A 276 5.11 -18.20 2.53
CA ASP A 276 6.18 -17.94 1.58
C ASP A 276 5.56 -17.74 0.19
N ALA A 277 5.85 -16.60 -0.44
CA ALA A 277 5.36 -16.26 -1.79
C ALA A 277 5.77 -17.29 -2.86
N LYS A 278 6.79 -18.10 -2.58
CA LYS A 278 7.28 -19.19 -3.44
C LYS A 278 6.47 -20.49 -3.32
N SER A 279 5.49 -20.54 -2.41
CA SER A 279 4.61 -21.69 -2.23
C SER A 279 3.28 -21.19 -1.64
N LEU A 280 2.39 -20.71 -2.52
CA LEU A 280 1.09 -20.16 -2.14
C LEU A 280 0.10 -21.30 -1.84
N PRO A 281 -0.59 -21.29 -0.70
CA PRO A 281 -1.62 -22.27 -0.35
C PRO A 281 -2.95 -21.96 -1.06
N LEU A 282 -2.89 -21.70 -2.36
CA LEU A 282 -4.01 -21.29 -3.20
C LEU A 282 -4.14 -22.23 -4.39
N GLU A 283 -5.37 -22.47 -4.82
CA GLU A 283 -5.67 -23.28 -6.01
C GLU A 283 -5.21 -22.60 -7.30
N ASP A 284 -4.92 -23.40 -8.32
CA ASP A 284 -4.62 -22.94 -9.67
C ASP A 284 -5.79 -22.10 -10.22
N ASN A 285 -5.48 -21.03 -10.96
CA ASN A 285 -6.48 -20.19 -11.63
C ASN A 285 -7.60 -19.66 -10.70
N SER A 286 -7.28 -19.34 -9.45
CA SER A 286 -8.23 -18.86 -8.45
C SER A 286 -8.28 -17.33 -8.33
N ILE A 287 -7.26 -16.61 -8.79
CA ILE A 287 -7.09 -15.16 -8.58
C ILE A 287 -7.39 -14.33 -9.83
N ASP A 288 -8.10 -13.21 -9.65
CA ASP A 288 -8.55 -12.33 -10.74
C ASP A 288 -7.56 -11.21 -11.08
N ALA A 289 -6.72 -10.81 -10.14
CA ALA A 289 -5.58 -9.92 -10.39
C ALA A 289 -4.52 -10.07 -9.29
N ILE A 290 -3.25 -9.89 -9.64
CA ILE A 290 -2.15 -9.80 -8.66
C ILE A 290 -1.57 -8.40 -8.73
N ILE A 291 -1.37 -7.74 -7.60
CA ILE A 291 -0.64 -6.46 -7.53
C ILE A 291 0.37 -6.58 -6.40
N THR A 292 1.66 -6.44 -6.69
CA THR A 292 2.71 -6.62 -5.68
C THR A 292 3.94 -5.75 -5.94
N SER A 293 4.78 -5.61 -4.91
CA SER A 293 6.14 -5.06 -5.01
C SER A 293 7.06 -6.00 -4.24
N PRO A 294 7.99 -6.69 -4.93
CA PRO A 294 8.96 -7.54 -4.28
C PRO A 294 9.79 -6.80 -3.22
N PRO A 295 10.21 -7.46 -2.14
CA PRO A 295 11.02 -6.84 -1.12
C PRO A 295 12.47 -6.66 -1.61
N TYR A 296 12.97 -5.43 -1.64
CA TYR A 296 14.37 -5.12 -1.98
C TYR A 296 15.31 -5.35 -0.79
N SER A 297 15.20 -6.51 -0.14
CA SER A 297 15.87 -6.71 1.16
C SER A 297 17.40 -6.72 1.07
N PHE A 298 17.95 -6.89 -0.14
CA PHE A 298 19.39 -6.72 -0.40
C PHE A 298 19.87 -5.27 -0.22
N ALA A 299 18.94 -4.30 -0.27
CA ALA A 299 19.18 -2.88 -0.03
C ALA A 299 18.70 -2.41 1.35
N ILE A 300 17.62 -2.99 1.90
CA ILE A 300 17.06 -2.64 3.21
C ILE A 300 16.78 -3.90 4.02
N ASP A 301 17.38 -4.02 5.21
CA ASP A 301 17.11 -5.14 6.11
C ASP A 301 15.81 -4.90 6.90
N TYR A 302 14.67 -5.28 6.32
CA TYR A 302 13.34 -5.10 6.93
C TYR A 302 13.22 -5.83 8.27
N ALA A 303 13.72 -7.06 8.36
CA ALA A 303 13.71 -7.85 9.59
C ALA A 303 14.51 -7.18 10.72
N GLU A 304 15.66 -6.55 10.41
CA GLU A 304 16.44 -5.80 11.41
C GLU A 304 15.75 -4.49 11.85
N ASN A 305 15.05 -3.83 10.92
CA ASN A 305 14.27 -2.63 11.23
C ASN A 305 13.10 -2.95 12.16
N ASP A 306 12.43 -4.07 11.92
CA ASP A 306 11.26 -4.56 12.65
C ASP A 306 11.64 -5.46 13.84
N LYS A 307 12.94 -5.63 14.12
CA LYS A 307 13.46 -6.53 15.16
C LYS A 307 12.79 -6.36 16.54
N PRO A 308 12.62 -5.14 17.09
CA PRO A 308 11.97 -4.97 18.38
C PRO A 308 10.53 -5.49 18.39
N GLN A 309 9.77 -5.26 17.31
CA GLN A 309 8.40 -5.72 17.17
C GLN A 309 8.36 -7.24 17.04
N LEU A 310 9.23 -7.83 16.21
CA LEU A 310 9.31 -9.27 16.01
C LEU A 310 9.71 -10.00 17.29
N GLU A 311 10.71 -9.51 18.02
CA GLU A 311 11.16 -10.08 19.30
C GLU A 311 10.06 -9.98 20.36
N TYR A 312 9.37 -8.84 20.43
CA TYR A 312 8.23 -8.64 21.33
C TYR A 312 7.07 -9.59 21.01
N LEU A 313 6.80 -9.86 19.73
CA LEU A 313 5.81 -10.85 19.27
C LEU A 313 6.33 -12.30 19.36
N GLY A 314 7.56 -12.47 19.82
CA GLY A 314 8.12 -13.76 20.17
C GLY A 314 8.82 -14.52 19.05
N TYR A 315 9.04 -13.88 17.90
CA TYR A 315 9.67 -14.48 16.74
C TYR A 315 11.20 -14.41 16.76
N ASP A 316 11.84 -15.43 16.19
CA ASP A 316 13.29 -15.44 15.97
C ASP A 316 13.62 -14.68 14.68
N VAL A 317 14.18 -13.49 14.85
CA VAL A 317 14.57 -12.61 13.73
C VAL A 317 15.70 -13.20 12.90
N SER A 318 16.63 -13.94 13.51
CA SER A 318 17.74 -14.55 12.77
C SER A 318 17.24 -15.67 11.86
N LYS A 319 16.30 -16.48 12.36
CA LYS A 319 15.60 -17.50 11.55
C LYS A 319 14.78 -16.84 10.44
N LEU A 320 14.03 -15.78 10.73
CA LEU A 320 13.24 -15.10 9.71
C LEU A 320 14.14 -14.56 8.56
N LYS A 321 15.30 -13.98 8.91
CA LYS A 321 16.25 -13.44 7.93
C LYS A 321 16.82 -14.49 6.97
N SER A 322 16.98 -15.74 7.41
CA SER A 322 17.48 -16.80 6.51
C SER A 322 16.41 -17.31 5.53
N GLU A 323 15.14 -17.01 5.78
CA GLU A 323 14.02 -17.45 4.95
C GLU A 323 13.51 -16.35 4.00
N MET A 324 13.64 -15.07 4.38
CA MET A 324 13.14 -13.93 3.61
C MET A 324 13.87 -13.70 2.27
N ILE A 325 13.08 -13.34 1.25
CA ILE A 325 13.56 -12.96 -0.08
C ILE A 325 14.48 -11.73 0.01
N GLY A 326 15.63 -11.82 -0.65
CA GLY A 326 16.63 -10.75 -0.74
C GLY A 326 17.61 -10.66 0.45
N LEU A 327 17.45 -11.46 1.51
CA LEU A 327 18.38 -11.47 2.67
C LEU A 327 19.38 -12.64 2.65
N LYS A 328 19.16 -13.67 1.84
CA LYS A 328 20.00 -14.87 1.75
C LYS A 328 21.30 -14.63 1.01
N GLY A 329 22.44 -14.96 1.60
CA GLY A 329 23.77 -14.85 1.00
C GLY A 329 24.70 -13.94 1.81
N LYS A 330 26.01 -14.14 1.66
CA LYS A 330 27.05 -13.39 2.41
C LYS A 330 27.46 -12.14 1.67
N THR A 331 27.61 -12.24 0.34
CA THR A 331 27.98 -11.10 -0.51
C THR A 331 26.76 -10.48 -1.18
N LYS A 332 26.90 -9.22 -1.60
CA LYS A 332 25.84 -8.52 -2.37
C LYS A 332 25.50 -9.25 -3.67
N LYS A 333 26.50 -9.83 -4.33
CA LYS A 333 26.34 -10.61 -5.56
C LYS A 333 25.54 -11.89 -5.31
N GLU A 334 25.86 -12.63 -4.24
CA GLU A 334 25.10 -13.81 -3.83
C GLU A 334 23.66 -13.47 -3.46
N LYS A 335 23.45 -12.39 -2.68
CA LYS A 335 22.09 -11.92 -2.32
C LYS A 335 21.25 -11.60 -3.55
N LEU A 336 21.86 -10.95 -4.54
CA LEU A 336 21.17 -10.59 -5.77
C LEU A 336 20.88 -11.82 -6.65
N ALA A 337 21.79 -12.80 -6.73
CA ALA A 337 21.53 -14.07 -7.42
C ALA A 337 20.39 -14.84 -6.76
N ASN A 338 20.47 -15.06 -5.44
CA ASN A 338 19.43 -15.74 -4.67
C ASN A 338 18.08 -15.01 -4.74
N TYR A 339 18.10 -13.68 -4.82
CA TYR A 339 16.89 -12.89 -5.02
C TYR A 339 16.20 -13.22 -6.34
N PHE A 340 16.96 -13.33 -7.45
CA PHE A 340 16.37 -13.71 -8.73
C PHE A 340 15.90 -15.17 -8.77
N ASP A 341 16.61 -16.08 -8.10
CA ASP A 341 16.16 -17.46 -7.95
C ASP A 341 14.85 -17.55 -7.15
N ASP A 342 14.77 -16.83 -6.02
CA ASP A 342 13.53 -16.72 -5.23
C ASP A 342 12.40 -16.07 -6.08
N MET A 343 12.70 -15.03 -6.87
CA MET A 343 11.70 -14.37 -7.72
C MET A 343 11.21 -15.23 -8.89
N ASP A 344 12.03 -16.14 -9.43
CA ASP A 344 11.59 -17.13 -10.43
C ASP A 344 10.49 -18.04 -9.85
N GLU A 345 10.67 -18.52 -8.62
CA GLU A 345 9.65 -19.32 -7.93
C GLU A 345 8.40 -18.50 -7.57
N VAL A 346 8.56 -17.26 -7.10
CA VAL A 346 7.41 -16.37 -6.86
C VAL A 346 6.61 -16.12 -8.13
N LEU A 347 7.29 -15.86 -9.27
CA LEU A 347 6.61 -15.61 -10.53
C LEU A 347 5.89 -16.86 -11.07
N LYS A 348 6.46 -18.07 -10.87
CA LYS A 348 5.79 -19.34 -11.16
C LYS A 348 4.50 -19.51 -10.36
N GLU A 349 4.55 -19.26 -9.05
CA GLU A 349 3.38 -19.33 -8.18
C GLU A 349 2.33 -18.27 -8.53
N MET A 350 2.74 -17.03 -8.78
CA MET A 350 1.85 -15.97 -9.26
C MET A 350 1.15 -16.38 -10.56
N ARG A 351 1.89 -16.95 -11.51
CA ARG A 351 1.31 -17.45 -12.76
C ARG A 351 0.34 -18.60 -12.50
N ARG A 352 0.69 -19.56 -11.65
CA ARG A 352 -0.14 -20.73 -11.33
C ARG A 352 -1.51 -20.32 -10.81
N VAL A 353 -1.55 -19.42 -9.83
CA VAL A 353 -2.80 -19.01 -9.15
C VAL A 353 -3.61 -17.98 -9.95
N LEU A 354 -3.00 -17.19 -10.83
CA LEU A 354 -3.70 -16.20 -11.65
C LEU A 354 -4.57 -16.89 -12.71
N LYS A 355 -5.79 -16.38 -12.94
CA LYS A 355 -6.68 -16.87 -14.02
C LYS A 355 -6.14 -16.52 -15.41
N PRO A 356 -6.39 -17.35 -16.45
CA PRO A 356 -6.01 -17.02 -17.83
C PRO A 356 -6.68 -15.73 -18.30
N GLY A 357 -5.95 -14.93 -19.07
CA GLY A 357 -6.38 -13.61 -19.54
C GLY A 357 -6.29 -12.48 -18.51
N LYS A 358 -6.01 -12.78 -17.23
CA LYS A 358 -5.86 -11.77 -16.17
C LYS A 358 -4.42 -11.30 -16.04
N TYR A 359 -4.22 -10.28 -15.20
CA TYR A 359 -2.95 -9.57 -15.05
C TYR A 359 -2.31 -9.74 -13.67
N ALA A 360 -0.99 -9.88 -13.69
CA ALA A 360 -0.10 -9.60 -12.57
C ALA A 360 0.61 -8.28 -12.80
N VAL A 361 0.46 -7.33 -11.87
CA VAL A 361 1.14 -6.05 -11.89
C VAL A 361 2.25 -6.05 -10.85
N ILE A 362 3.47 -5.82 -11.30
CA ILE A 362 4.65 -5.76 -10.44
C ILE A 362 5.18 -4.34 -10.46
N ILE A 363 5.21 -3.71 -9.29
CA ILE A 363 5.81 -2.41 -9.08
C ILE A 363 7.24 -2.65 -8.62
N ILE A 364 8.20 -2.32 -9.50
CA ILE A 364 9.61 -2.58 -9.27
C ILE A 364 10.49 -1.35 -9.34
N GLY A 365 11.10 -1.01 -8.21
CA GLY A 365 12.12 0.02 -8.13
C GLY A 365 13.41 -0.47 -8.75
N SER A 366 14.05 0.31 -9.63
CA SER A 366 15.30 -0.12 -10.27
C SER A 366 16.34 0.99 -10.33
N ASN A 367 17.58 0.62 -10.02
CA ASN A 367 18.75 1.45 -10.21
C ASN A 367 19.97 0.55 -10.45
N ASP A 368 20.81 0.91 -11.43
CA ASP A 368 22.04 0.20 -11.79
C ASP A 368 23.15 0.39 -10.73
N ILE A 369 23.18 1.52 -10.02
CA ILE A 369 24.17 1.80 -8.97
C ILE A 369 24.04 0.81 -7.81
N GLN A 370 22.80 0.54 -7.38
CA GLN A 370 22.55 -0.30 -6.22
C GLN A 370 22.75 -1.79 -6.50
N THR A 371 22.85 -2.23 -7.75
CA THR A 371 22.93 -3.65 -8.11
C THR A 371 24.25 -4.00 -8.82
N GLY A 372 25.13 -3.02 -9.05
CA GLY A 372 26.38 -3.23 -9.78
C GLY A 372 26.17 -3.38 -11.29
N GLY A 373 25.22 -2.63 -11.85
CA GLY A 373 24.90 -2.61 -13.28
C GLY A 373 23.68 -3.42 -13.71
N ILE A 374 22.97 -4.08 -12.77
CA ILE A 374 21.85 -4.98 -13.08
C ILE A 374 20.51 -4.25 -12.89
N ARG A 375 19.76 -4.13 -13.98
CA ARG A 375 18.40 -3.58 -13.96
C ARG A 375 17.40 -4.63 -13.48
N LEU A 376 16.77 -4.40 -12.33
CA LEU A 376 15.90 -5.37 -11.66
C LEU A 376 14.62 -5.65 -12.45
N GLU A 377 14.00 -4.61 -12.98
CA GLU A 377 12.84 -4.68 -13.86
C GLU A 377 13.14 -5.48 -15.13
N THR A 378 14.29 -5.27 -15.77
CA THR A 378 14.66 -6.03 -16.98
C THR A 378 14.83 -7.51 -16.66
N LYS A 379 15.41 -7.86 -15.51
CA LYS A 379 15.52 -9.26 -15.08
C LYS A 379 14.17 -9.87 -14.71
N CYS A 380 13.28 -9.09 -14.09
CA CYS A 380 11.91 -9.51 -13.82
C CYS A 380 11.16 -9.79 -15.13
N GLU A 381 11.29 -8.92 -16.14
CA GLU A 381 10.74 -9.11 -17.49
C GLU A 381 11.27 -10.41 -18.14
N ASP A 382 12.59 -10.64 -18.11
CA ASP A 382 13.23 -11.84 -18.66
C ASP A 382 12.68 -13.13 -18.00
N ILE A 383 12.52 -13.14 -16.68
CA ILE A 383 12.02 -14.29 -15.92
C ILE A 383 10.55 -14.53 -16.23
N ALA A 384 9.73 -13.49 -16.16
CA ALA A 384 8.30 -13.58 -16.44
C ALA A 384 8.02 -14.11 -17.85
N ALA A 385 8.77 -13.63 -18.86
CA ALA A 385 8.65 -14.10 -20.24
C ALA A 385 8.96 -15.60 -20.39
N LYS A 386 10.00 -16.11 -19.72
CA LYS A 386 10.40 -17.52 -19.78
C LYS A 386 9.34 -18.47 -19.24
N ILE A 387 8.54 -18.02 -18.28
CA ILE A 387 7.49 -18.83 -17.66
C ILE A 387 6.12 -18.62 -18.31
N GLY A 388 6.02 -17.83 -19.39
CA GLY A 388 4.78 -17.68 -20.18
C GLY A 388 3.91 -16.47 -19.84
N PHE A 389 4.41 -15.50 -19.07
CA PHE A 389 3.78 -14.17 -19.01
C PHE A 389 4.11 -13.35 -20.25
N VAL A 390 3.18 -12.48 -20.66
CA VAL A 390 3.42 -11.46 -21.69
C VAL A 390 3.40 -10.08 -21.05
N LEU A 391 4.49 -9.31 -21.19
CA LEU A 391 4.51 -7.91 -20.79
C LEU A 391 3.74 -7.07 -21.82
N GLU A 392 2.61 -6.49 -21.43
CA GLU A 392 1.77 -5.69 -22.33
C GLU A 392 1.91 -4.18 -22.10
N GLN A 393 2.35 -3.77 -20.89
CA GLN A 393 2.54 -2.37 -20.57
C GLN A 393 3.64 -2.18 -19.52
N LYS A 394 4.37 -1.07 -19.64
CA LYS A 394 5.43 -0.64 -18.72
C LYS A 394 5.33 0.87 -18.49
N ILE A 395 4.97 1.28 -17.28
CA ILE A 395 4.83 2.69 -16.92
C ILE A 395 5.96 3.10 -15.98
N VAL A 396 6.58 4.25 -16.25
CA VAL A 396 7.65 4.79 -15.42
C VAL A 396 7.07 5.79 -14.42
N LYS A 397 7.32 5.53 -13.13
CA LYS A 397 6.95 6.40 -12.03
C LYS A 397 8.22 6.98 -11.39
N PRO A 398 8.40 8.31 -11.38
CA PRO A 398 9.51 8.92 -10.68
C PRO A 398 9.37 8.77 -9.16
N ILE A 399 10.49 8.67 -8.45
CA ILE A 399 10.54 8.63 -6.99
C ILE A 399 10.92 10.03 -6.47
N LYS A 400 10.04 10.66 -5.70
CA LYS A 400 10.28 11.96 -5.07
C LYS A 400 11.20 11.82 -3.85
N GLY A 401 12.18 12.72 -3.71
CA GLY A 401 13.03 12.85 -2.54
C GLY A 401 14.52 12.90 -2.86
N ILE A 402 15.21 13.97 -2.43
CA ILE A 402 16.62 14.25 -2.75
C ILE A 402 17.58 13.17 -2.22
N GLN A 403 17.21 12.51 -1.12
CA GLN A 403 18.03 11.46 -0.48
C GLN A 403 17.82 10.07 -1.09
N ASN A 404 16.90 9.91 -2.04
CA ASN A 404 16.64 8.61 -2.64
C ASN A 404 17.69 8.29 -3.70
N THR A 405 18.41 7.20 -3.46
CA THR A 405 19.39 6.67 -4.41
C THR A 405 18.70 6.03 -5.63
N MET A 406 17.46 5.57 -5.48
CA MET A 406 16.61 5.10 -6.56
C MET A 406 15.71 6.24 -7.05
N ARG A 407 15.71 6.51 -8.36
CA ARG A 407 15.01 7.64 -8.95
C ARG A 407 13.75 7.27 -9.71
N GLU A 408 13.63 5.99 -10.10
CA GLU A 408 12.54 5.49 -10.92
C GLU A 408 12.03 4.16 -10.37
N GLU A 409 10.73 4.00 -10.50
CA GLU A 409 9.98 2.79 -10.23
C GLU A 409 9.19 2.43 -11.48
N TYR A 410 9.11 1.15 -11.79
CA TYR A 410 8.52 0.62 -13.00
C TYR A 410 7.26 -0.17 -12.64
N ILE A 411 6.15 0.12 -13.31
CA ILE A 411 4.90 -0.61 -13.15
C ILE A 411 4.77 -1.52 -14.36
N LEU A 412 4.98 -2.82 -14.15
CA LEU A 412 5.00 -3.85 -15.19
C LEU A 412 3.67 -4.59 -15.22
N PHE A 413 3.00 -4.62 -16.36
CA PHE A 413 1.73 -5.33 -16.55
C PHE A 413 1.96 -6.63 -17.31
N PHE A 414 1.94 -7.75 -16.58
CA PHE A 414 2.10 -9.09 -17.13
C PHE A 414 0.76 -9.79 -17.29
N ARG A 415 0.40 -10.17 -18.52
CA ARG A 415 -0.81 -10.95 -18.80
C ARG A 415 -0.49 -12.44 -18.80
N LYS A 416 -1.32 -13.24 -18.12
CA LYS A 416 -1.33 -14.70 -18.28
C LYS A 416 -2.13 -15.04 -19.55
N VAL A 417 -1.51 -15.71 -20.52
CA VAL A 417 -2.15 -15.99 -21.81
C VAL A 417 -3.07 -17.21 -21.73
N ASP A 418 -2.63 -18.26 -21.04
CA ASP A 418 -3.18 -19.61 -20.98
C ASP A 418 -3.22 -20.15 -19.54
#